data_AF-A0A5M3W2B7-F1
#
_entry.id   AF-A0A5M3W2B7-F1
#
_cell.length_a   1.000
_cell.length_b   1.000
_cell.length_c   1.000
_cell.angle_alpha   90.00
_cell.angle_beta   90.00
_cell.angle_gamma   90.00
#
_symmetry.space_group_name_H-M   'P 1'
#
loop_
_entity.id
_entity.type
_entity.pdbx_description
1 polymer ?
#
loop_
_entity_poly.entity_id
_entity_poly.type
_entity_poly.pdbx_seq_one_letter_code
_entity_poly.pdbx_strand_id
1 'polypeptide(L)'
;MEPSELLAKARARAANPSDPLETLAAASILSQELSRDADALLDLAVHHARAAGTSWTAIGDRLGVSKQAARKRFAKPFTHPFATRRTRREAACSFCRTPPGPRVHMVHGEAGRICADCVALAGEIVADLKAKAKH
;
A
#
# COMPACT_ATOMS: atom_id res chain seq x y z
N MET A 1 29.68 7.59 -6.03
CA MET A 1 29.13 7.79 -7.38
C MET A 1 29.43 9.23 -7.72
N GLU A 2 30.26 9.44 -8.73
CA GLU A 2 30.76 10.78 -9.01
C GLU A 2 29.67 11.61 -9.71
N PRO A 3 29.53 12.92 -9.37
CA PRO A 3 28.54 13.78 -10.03
C PRO A 3 28.69 13.83 -11.57
N SER A 4 29.91 13.66 -12.07
CA SER A 4 30.20 13.58 -13.51
C SER A 4 29.62 12.32 -14.17
N GLU A 5 29.62 11.18 -13.48
CA GLU A 5 29.00 9.94 -13.97
C GLU A 5 27.48 10.06 -14.01
N LEU A 6 26.88 10.71 -13.01
CA LEU A 6 25.44 10.99 -12.99
C LEU A 6 25.03 11.94 -14.10
N LEU A 7 25.83 12.97 -14.38
CA LEU A 7 25.60 13.88 -15.50
C LEU A 7 25.73 13.15 -16.86
N ALA A 8 26.70 12.25 -17.01
CA ALA A 8 26.82 11.42 -18.20
C ALA A 8 25.58 10.52 -18.39
N LYS A 9 25.07 9.92 -17.31
CA LYS A 9 23.81 9.15 -17.33
C LYS A 9 22.60 10.01 -17.70
N ALA A 10 22.51 11.22 -17.18
CA ALA A 10 21.44 12.16 -17.53
C ALA A 10 21.50 12.53 -19.02
N ARG A 11 22.69 12.85 -19.55
CA ARG A 11 22.89 13.13 -20.99
C ARG A 11 22.45 11.96 -21.88
N ALA A 12 22.77 10.73 -21.48
CA ALA A 12 22.36 9.54 -22.22
C ALA A 12 20.84 9.30 -22.25
N ARG A 13 20.08 9.92 -21.33
CA ARG A 13 18.61 9.87 -21.27
C ARG A 13 17.93 11.05 -21.96
N ALA A 14 18.67 12.10 -22.32
CA ALA A 14 18.13 13.27 -22.97
C ALA A 14 17.76 12.97 -24.43
N ALA A 15 16.64 13.52 -24.92
CA ALA A 15 16.22 13.34 -26.31
C ALA A 15 17.22 13.99 -27.28
N ASN A 16 17.74 15.16 -26.91
CA ASN A 16 18.86 15.80 -27.59
C ASN A 16 20.00 16.11 -26.60
N PRO A 17 21.06 15.27 -26.54
CA PRO A 17 22.20 15.48 -25.63
C PRO A 17 23.02 16.74 -25.90
N SER A 18 22.88 17.35 -27.09
CA SER A 18 23.53 18.63 -27.43
C SER A 18 22.77 19.85 -26.91
N ASP A 19 21.50 19.70 -26.54
CA ASP A 19 20.71 20.73 -25.90
C ASP A 19 20.92 20.70 -24.38
N PRO A 20 21.48 21.76 -23.76
CA PRO A 20 21.69 21.82 -22.33
C PRO A 20 20.40 21.71 -21.50
N LEU A 21 19.26 22.19 -22.02
CA LEU A 21 17.99 22.16 -21.30
C LEU A 21 17.37 20.75 -21.27
N GLU A 22 17.48 20.01 -22.36
CA GLU A 22 17.07 18.59 -22.40
C GLU A 22 17.92 17.74 -21.46
N THR A 23 19.23 18.00 -21.39
CA THR A 23 20.11 17.37 -20.41
C THR A 23 19.72 17.70 -18.97
N LEU A 24 19.39 18.97 -18.69
CA LEU A 24 18.95 19.41 -17.36
C LEU A 24 17.63 18.75 -16.96
N ALA A 25 16.67 18.65 -17.88
CA ALA A 25 15.40 17.97 -17.65
C ALA A 25 15.62 16.48 -17.30
N ALA A 26 16.46 15.78 -18.07
CA ALA A 26 16.83 14.39 -17.79
C ALA A 26 17.57 14.23 -16.44
N ALA A 27 18.43 15.17 -16.08
CA ALA A 27 19.13 15.18 -14.80
C ALA A 27 18.17 15.38 -13.61
N SER A 28 17.18 16.26 -13.76
CA SER A 28 16.13 16.47 -12.74
C SER A 28 15.32 15.20 -12.49
N ILE A 29 14.91 14.50 -13.55
CA ILE A 29 14.18 13.22 -13.43
C ILE A 29 15.05 12.17 -12.74
N LEU A 30 16.30 12.00 -13.17
CA LEU A 30 17.24 11.07 -12.56
C LEU A 30 17.47 11.39 -11.06
N SER A 31 17.59 12.66 -10.71
CA SER A 31 17.74 13.11 -9.31
C SER A 31 16.51 12.73 -8.47
N GLN A 32 15.30 12.89 -9.01
CA GLN A 32 14.07 12.49 -8.33
C GLN A 32 13.96 10.97 -8.14
N GLU A 33 14.38 10.18 -9.14
CA GLU A 33 14.46 8.72 -9.02
C GLU A 33 15.41 8.30 -7.90
N LEU A 34 16.64 8.83 -7.93
CA LEU A 34 17.64 8.52 -6.89
C LEU A 34 17.20 8.96 -5.50
N SER A 35 16.49 10.10 -5.41
CA SER A 35 15.94 10.58 -4.13
C SER A 35 14.86 9.63 -3.60
N ARG A 36 13.98 9.11 -4.46
CA ARG A 36 12.96 8.12 -4.07
C ARG A 36 13.60 6.82 -3.57
N ASP A 37 14.63 6.34 -4.25
CA ASP A 37 15.36 5.14 -3.83
C ASP A 37 16.08 5.35 -2.49
N ALA A 38 16.69 6.53 -2.31
CA ALA A 38 17.34 6.91 -1.05
C ALA A 38 16.34 7.01 0.12
N ASP A 39 15.15 7.57 -0.13
CA ASP A 39 14.08 7.63 0.86
C ASP A 39 13.59 6.23 1.25
N ALA A 40 13.36 5.36 0.27
CA ALA A 40 12.95 3.97 0.52
C ALA A 40 14.02 3.18 1.29
N LEU A 41 15.30 3.39 0.99
CA LEU A 41 16.41 2.82 1.75
C LEU A 41 16.40 3.27 3.21
N LEU A 42 16.19 4.57 3.46
CA LEU A 42 16.09 5.11 4.81
C LEU A 42 14.89 4.53 5.57
N ASP A 43 13.74 4.42 4.93
CA ASP A 43 12.55 3.79 5.51
C ASP A 43 12.83 2.35 5.95
N LEU A 44 13.49 1.56 5.09
CA LEU A 44 13.85 0.17 5.41
C LEU A 44 14.88 0.09 6.55
N ALA A 45 15.89 0.94 6.53
CA ALA A 45 16.90 0.99 7.58
C ALA A 45 16.29 1.36 8.95
N VAL A 46 15.40 2.36 8.99
CA VAL A 46 14.69 2.74 10.21
C VAL A 46 13.75 1.62 10.68
N HIS A 47 13.07 0.94 9.74
CA HIS A 47 12.25 -0.22 10.08
C HIS A 47 13.07 -1.33 10.75
N HIS A 48 14.24 -1.67 10.20
CA HIS A 48 15.16 -2.64 10.80
C HIS A 48 15.66 -2.19 12.18
N ALA A 49 16.07 -0.93 12.33
CA ALA A 49 16.53 -0.40 13.61
C ALA A 49 15.42 -0.46 14.68
N ARG A 50 14.17 -0.15 14.30
CA ARG A 50 13.00 -0.24 15.19
C ARG A 50 12.67 -1.69 15.57
N ALA A 51 12.77 -2.63 14.62
CA ALA A 51 12.56 -4.06 14.88
C ALA A 51 13.62 -4.61 15.85
N ALA A 52 14.86 -4.10 15.79
CA ALA A 52 15.93 -4.40 16.73
C ALA A 52 15.80 -3.70 18.10
N GLY A 53 14.72 -2.97 18.36
CA GLY A 53 14.45 -2.30 19.64
C GLY A 53 15.05 -0.90 19.79
N THR A 54 15.70 -0.33 18.76
CA THR A 54 16.29 1.02 18.82
C THR A 54 15.21 2.07 19.07
N SER A 55 15.44 2.98 20.03
CA SER A 55 14.48 4.03 20.38
C SER A 55 14.40 5.15 19.33
N TRP A 56 13.27 5.86 19.27
CA TRP A 56 13.11 7.02 18.40
C TRP A 56 14.08 8.17 18.70
N THR A 57 14.52 8.30 19.95
CA THR A 57 15.54 9.29 20.33
C THR A 57 16.86 8.93 19.67
N ALA A 58 17.34 7.70 19.84
CA ALA A 58 18.59 7.24 19.24
C ALA A 58 18.56 7.29 17.70
N ILE A 59 17.42 6.99 17.07
CA ILE A 59 17.25 7.13 15.61
C ILE A 59 17.33 8.61 15.19
N GLY A 60 16.66 9.51 15.91
CA GLY A 60 16.72 10.95 15.64
C GLY A 60 18.15 11.48 15.76
N ASP A 61 18.85 11.12 16.84
CA ASP A 61 20.24 11.53 17.08
C ASP A 61 21.17 11.09 15.94
N ARG A 62 20.99 9.87 15.41
CA ARG A 62 21.78 9.36 14.27
C ARG A 62 21.45 10.02 12.94
N LEU A 63 20.21 10.49 12.77
CA LEU A 63 19.76 11.17 11.55
C LEU A 63 19.93 12.70 11.62
N GLY A 64 20.40 13.25 12.75
CA GLY A 64 20.55 14.70 12.94
C GLY A 64 19.21 15.44 13.03
N VAL A 65 18.15 14.76 13.44
CA VAL A 65 16.80 15.33 13.56
C VAL A 65 16.21 15.09 14.95
N SER A 66 15.23 15.90 15.34
CA SER A 66 14.55 15.67 16.61
C SER A 66 13.79 14.33 16.63
N LYS A 67 13.61 13.75 17.82
CA LYS A 67 12.75 12.57 18.05
C LYS A 67 11.39 12.69 17.36
N GLN A 68 10.79 13.89 17.41
CA GLN A 68 9.47 14.16 16.85
C GLN A 68 9.51 14.17 15.32
N ALA A 69 10.54 14.78 14.72
CA ALA A 69 10.75 14.77 13.28
C ALA A 69 10.99 13.35 12.74
N ALA A 70 11.83 12.55 13.41
CA ALA A 70 12.06 11.16 13.05
C ALA A 70 10.76 10.34 13.12
N ARG A 71 10.02 10.44 14.24
CA ARG A 71 8.75 9.71 14.39
C ARG A 71 7.71 10.15 13.36
N LYS A 72 7.62 11.44 13.03
CA LYS A 72 6.69 11.95 12.03
C LYS A 72 6.99 11.41 10.62
N ARG A 73 8.27 11.31 10.25
CA ARG A 73 8.69 10.81 8.93
C ARG A 73 8.55 9.30 8.81
N PHE A 74 9.02 8.56 9.80
CA PHE A 74 9.25 7.11 9.67
C PHE A 74 8.29 6.22 10.45
N ALA A 75 7.47 6.76 11.37
CA ALA A 75 6.46 5.92 12.00
C ALA A 75 5.34 5.63 10.99
N LYS A 76 4.95 4.35 10.88
CA LYS A 76 3.72 4.00 10.15
C LYS A 76 2.58 4.87 10.67
N PRO A 77 1.71 5.41 9.79
CA PRO A 77 0.52 6.12 10.22
C PRO A 77 -0.20 5.27 11.25
N PHE A 78 -0.53 5.86 12.39
CA PHE A 78 -1.29 5.18 13.43
C PHE A 78 -2.58 4.65 12.80
N THR A 79 -2.61 3.35 12.50
CA THR A 79 -3.78 2.72 11.90
C THR A 79 -4.80 2.61 13.01
N HIS A 80 -5.82 3.47 12.97
CA HIS A 80 -6.84 3.51 14.01
C HIS A 80 -7.41 2.09 14.19
N PRO A 81 -7.64 1.61 15.41
CA PRO A 81 -8.24 0.29 15.65
C PRO A 81 -9.56 0.08 14.89
N PHE A 82 -10.30 1.16 14.62
CA PHE A 82 -11.53 1.14 13.83
C PHE A 82 -11.32 0.96 12.31
N ALA A 83 -10.15 1.25 11.77
CA ALA A 83 -9.82 0.97 10.37
C ALA A 83 -9.83 -0.54 10.10
N THR A 84 -9.39 -1.36 11.06
CA THR A 84 -9.44 -2.83 10.96
C THR A 84 -10.85 -3.40 11.02
N ARG A 85 -11.79 -2.73 11.72
CA ARG A 85 -13.21 -3.10 11.71
C ARG A 85 -13.84 -2.79 10.35
N ARG A 86 -13.46 -1.68 9.71
CA ARG A 86 -13.94 -1.30 8.39
C ARG A 86 -13.49 -2.32 7.33
N THR A 87 -12.20 -2.66 7.32
CA THR A 87 -11.67 -3.68 6.39
C THR A 87 -12.28 -5.06 6.62
N ARG A 88 -12.54 -5.46 7.89
CA ARG A 88 -13.23 -6.72 8.19
C ARG A 88 -14.70 -6.73 7.76
N ARG A 89 -15.42 -5.60 7.91
CA ARG A 89 -16.83 -5.46 7.49
C ARG A 89 -16.98 -5.37 5.98
N GLU A 90 -16.02 -4.72 5.32
CA GLU A 90 -15.90 -4.71 3.86
C GLU A 90 -15.56 -6.11 3.35
N ALA A 91 -14.70 -6.86 4.07
CA ALA A 91 -14.31 -8.23 3.77
C ALA A 91 -15.41 -9.30 3.97
N ALA A 92 -16.42 -9.01 4.78
CA ALA A 92 -17.46 -9.96 5.16
C ALA A 92 -18.51 -10.19 4.07
N CYS A 93 -19.30 -11.25 4.23
CA CYS A 93 -20.51 -11.49 3.43
C CYS A 93 -21.44 -10.26 3.49
N SER A 94 -21.91 -9.79 2.34
CA SER A 94 -22.81 -8.64 2.21
C SER A 94 -24.19 -8.90 2.86
N PHE A 95 -24.59 -10.17 2.99
CA PHE A 95 -25.89 -10.59 3.53
C PHE A 95 -25.83 -10.85 5.04
N CYS A 96 -25.09 -11.87 5.48
CA CYS A 96 -25.05 -12.29 6.89
C CYS A 96 -23.92 -11.66 7.72
N ARG A 97 -23.01 -10.89 7.10
CA ARG A 97 -21.84 -10.27 7.74
C ARG A 97 -20.81 -11.24 8.33
N THR A 98 -20.89 -12.53 8.03
CA THR A 98 -19.84 -13.50 8.37
C THR A 98 -18.52 -13.09 7.71
N PRO A 99 -17.43 -12.92 8.48
CA PRO A 99 -16.12 -12.60 7.93
C PRO A 99 -15.52 -13.81 7.19
N PRO A 100 -14.59 -13.59 6.24
CA PRO A 100 -13.90 -14.68 5.58
C PRO A 100 -13.01 -15.42 6.58
N GLY A 101 -12.83 -16.72 6.35
CA GLY A 101 -11.99 -17.57 7.17
C GLY A 101 -11.70 -18.90 6.50
N PRO A 102 -10.83 -19.74 7.09
CA PRO A 102 -10.39 -21.00 6.49
C PRO A 102 -11.52 -21.99 6.16
N ARG A 103 -12.68 -21.82 6.81
CA ARG A 103 -13.88 -22.67 6.68
C ARG A 103 -15.07 -21.94 6.03
N VAL A 104 -14.87 -20.74 5.49
CA VAL A 104 -15.94 -19.93 4.91
C VAL A 104 -15.64 -19.71 3.43
N HIS A 105 -16.31 -20.47 2.58
CA HIS A 105 -16.25 -20.28 1.13
C HIS A 105 -17.05 -19.04 0.72
N MET A 106 -16.49 -18.22 -0.16
CA MET A 106 -17.10 -16.97 -0.62
C MET A 106 -17.07 -16.84 -2.14
N VAL A 107 -18.16 -16.30 -2.69
CA VAL A 107 -18.23 -15.81 -4.07
C VAL A 107 -17.99 -14.31 -4.05
N HIS A 108 -17.13 -13.83 -4.96
CA HIS A 108 -16.72 -12.43 -5.05
C HIS A 108 -17.29 -11.80 -6.32
N GLY A 109 -18.02 -10.70 -6.16
CA GLY A 109 -18.48 -9.84 -7.25
C GLY A 109 -17.93 -8.43 -7.11
N GLU A 110 -18.12 -7.62 -8.14
CA GLU A 110 -17.65 -6.22 -8.19
C GLU A 110 -18.20 -5.36 -7.05
N ALA A 111 -19.48 -5.54 -6.70
CA ALA A 111 -20.17 -4.76 -5.68
C ALA A 111 -20.35 -5.50 -4.33
N GLY A 112 -19.82 -6.73 -4.17
CA GLY A 112 -20.07 -7.46 -2.94
C GLY A 112 -19.52 -8.89 -2.87
N ARG A 113 -19.76 -9.52 -1.72
CA ARG A 113 -19.37 -10.90 -1.42
C ARG A 113 -20.55 -11.65 -0.83
N ILE A 114 -20.69 -12.94 -1.14
CA ILE A 114 -21.71 -13.81 -0.53
C ILE A 114 -21.06 -15.11 -0.07
N CYS A 115 -21.34 -15.55 1.15
CA CYS A 115 -20.84 -16.83 1.66
C CYS A 115 -21.70 -18.00 1.15
N ALA A 116 -21.12 -19.20 1.15
CA ALA A 116 -21.79 -20.42 0.68
C ALA A 116 -23.17 -20.64 1.31
N ASP A 117 -23.31 -20.42 2.62
CA ASP A 117 -24.60 -20.59 3.32
C ASP A 117 -25.68 -19.62 2.81
N CYS A 118 -25.32 -18.36 2.55
CA CYS A 118 -26.25 -17.38 1.98
C CYS A 118 -26.60 -17.69 0.52
N VAL A 119 -25.67 -18.26 -0.26
CA VAL A 119 -25.97 -18.73 -1.62
C VAL A 119 -26.98 -19.87 -1.60
N ALA A 120 -26.78 -20.85 -0.71
CA ALA A 120 -27.69 -21.99 -0.56
C ALA A 120 -29.11 -21.53 -0.20
N LEU A 121 -29.23 -20.69 0.83
CA LEU A 121 -30.50 -20.12 1.26
C LEU A 121 -31.19 -19.32 0.15
N ALA A 122 -30.45 -18.48 -0.58
CA ALA A 122 -31.00 -17.73 -1.71
C ALA A 122 -31.52 -18.66 -2.81
N GLY A 123 -30.82 -19.76 -3.07
CA GLY A 123 -31.24 -20.80 -4.02
C GLY A 123 -32.58 -21.43 -3.64
N GLU A 124 -32.74 -21.81 -2.37
CA GLU A 124 -34.00 -22.36 -1.83
C GLU A 124 -35.17 -21.39 -1.98
N ILE A 125 -34.96 -20.12 -1.60
CA ILE A 125 -35.99 -19.06 -1.72
C ILE A 125 -36.43 -18.88 -3.18
N VAL A 126 -35.48 -18.79 -4.11
CA VAL A 126 -35.80 -18.60 -5.54
C VAL A 126 -36.53 -19.82 -6.10
N ALA A 127 -36.18 -21.03 -5.67
CA ALA A 127 -36.87 -22.24 -6.09
C ALA A 127 -38.33 -22.27 -5.60
N ASP A 128 -38.59 -21.93 -4.34
CA ASP A 128 -39.95 -21.86 -3.77
C ASP A 128 -40.80 -20.80 -4.48
N LEU A 129 -40.24 -19.61 -4.75
CA LEU A 129 -40.94 -18.55 -5.48
C LEU A 129 -41.33 -18.98 -6.90
N LYS A 130 -40.45 -19.71 -7.60
CA LYS A 130 -40.76 -20.26 -8.93
C LYS A 130 -41.85 -21.32 -8.89
N ALA A 131 -41.87 -22.16 -7.85
CA ALA A 131 -42.91 -23.18 -7.68
C ALA A 131 -44.28 -22.54 -7.45
N LYS A 132 -44.36 -21.50 -6.60
CA LYS A 132 -45.59 -20.77 -6.31
C LYS A 132 -46.14 -19.99 -7.50
N ALA A 133 -45.27 -19.46 -8.35
CA ALA A 133 -45.68 -18.72 -9.56
C ALA A 133 -46.30 -19.62 -10.65
N LYS A 134 -46.23 -20.94 -10.51
CA LYS A 134 -46.78 -21.92 -11.46
C LYS A 134 -48.18 -22.43 -11.05
N HIS A 135 -48.75 -21.91 -9.97
CA HIS A 135 -50.11 -22.19 -9.49
C HIS A 135 -50.98 -20.93 -9.61
#